data_AF-A0A7C4E308-F1
#
_entry.id   AF-A0A7C4E308-F1
#
_cell.length_a   1.000
_cell.length_b   1.000
_cell.length_c   1.000
_cell.angle_alpha   90.00
_cell.angle_beta   90.00
_cell.angle_gamma   90.00
#
_symmetry.space_group_name_H-M   'P 1'
#
loop_
_entity.id
_entity.type
_entity.pdbx_description
1 polymer ?
#
loop_
_entity_poly.entity_id
_entity_poly.type
_entity_poly.pdbx_seq_one_letter_code
_entity_poly.pdbx_strand_id
1 'polypeptide(L)'
;MRNIWYVFKKEIIVYFTTPVAYIVMLAFLVISGYLFHFYFSFVRVSDLSKVFNNMIIAGMLVSPILTMRLLSEEKKSNTYELLRTSPVSLYQVVIGKYLASLAIFLSGLLLTVVYVVLLEVYGSPDYGVIISGYLGFILAMSAFLSIGLFASSLSQNQMVAAIIGFAIIFLLWFIDVLS
;
A
#
# COMPACT_ATOMS: atom_id res chain seq x y z
N MET A 1 -14.22 -18.95 8.52
CA MET A 1 -13.90 -17.98 7.44
C MET A 1 -14.90 -16.84 7.32
N ARG A 2 -16.20 -17.02 7.62
CA ARG A 2 -17.24 -15.97 7.47
C ARG A 2 -16.91 -14.66 8.21
N ASN A 3 -16.34 -14.75 9.41
CA ASN A 3 -15.96 -13.58 10.21
C ASN A 3 -14.85 -12.73 9.55
N ILE A 4 -13.86 -13.37 8.90
CA ILE A 4 -12.79 -12.65 8.17
C ILE A 4 -13.39 -11.82 7.05
N TRP A 5 -14.32 -12.42 6.29
CA TRP A 5 -15.03 -11.74 5.20
C TRP A 5 -15.84 -10.53 5.69
N TYR A 6 -16.51 -10.65 6.86
CA TYR A 6 -17.25 -9.53 7.43
C TYR A 6 -16.33 -8.37 7.83
N VAL A 7 -15.19 -8.66 8.46
CA VAL A 7 -14.19 -7.63 8.80
C VAL A 7 -13.66 -6.98 7.52
N PHE A 8 -13.25 -7.78 6.54
CA PHE A 8 -12.77 -7.29 5.25
C PHE A 8 -13.78 -6.35 4.56
N LYS A 9 -15.05 -6.77 4.45
CA LYS A 9 -16.11 -5.97 3.82
C LYS A 9 -16.36 -4.67 4.58
N LYS A 10 -16.38 -4.72 5.92
CA LYS A 10 -16.52 -3.53 6.76
C LYS A 10 -15.38 -2.55 6.49
N GLU A 11 -14.13 -3.03 6.50
CA GLU A 11 -12.96 -2.18 6.28
C GLU A 11 -12.96 -1.54 4.90
N ILE A 12 -13.26 -2.31 3.85
CA ILE A 12 -13.41 -1.75 2.49
C ILE A 12 -14.39 -0.57 2.47
N ILE A 13 -15.56 -0.72 3.09
CA ILE A 13 -16.55 0.36 3.16
C ILE A 13 -16.01 1.56 3.93
N VAL A 14 -15.29 1.34 5.05
CA VAL A 14 -14.65 2.42 5.82
C VAL A 14 -13.62 3.17 4.96
N TYR A 15 -12.82 2.45 4.18
CA TYR A 15 -11.86 3.09 3.28
C TYR A 15 -12.55 3.92 2.19
N PHE A 16 -13.59 3.41 1.53
CA PHE A 16 -14.33 4.18 0.51
C PHE A 16 -15.23 5.29 1.07
N THR A 17 -15.51 5.30 2.38
CA THR A 17 -16.24 6.40 3.03
C THR A 17 -15.30 7.47 3.60
N THR A 18 -14.01 7.17 3.77
CA THR A 18 -13.06 8.10 4.35
C THR A 18 -12.28 8.86 3.27
N PRO A 19 -12.19 10.20 3.35
CA PRO A 19 -11.50 11.02 2.34
C PRO A 19 -10.00 10.72 2.26
N VAL A 20 -9.40 10.23 3.35
CA VAL A 20 -7.97 9.93 3.45
C VAL A 20 -7.55 8.87 2.42
N ALA A 21 -8.34 7.82 2.22
CA ALA A 21 -8.00 6.75 1.28
C ALA A 21 -7.88 7.28 -0.16
N TYR A 22 -8.82 8.14 -0.56
CA TYR A 22 -8.82 8.79 -1.87
C TYR A 22 -7.64 9.73 -2.04
N ILE A 23 -7.33 10.56 -1.03
CA ILE A 23 -6.19 11.47 -1.07
C ILE A 23 -4.89 10.70 -1.24
N VAL A 24 -4.71 9.60 -0.50
CA VAL A 24 -3.50 8.78 -0.57
C VAL A 24 -3.39 8.05 -1.90
N MET A 25 -4.48 7.47 -2.41
CA MET A 25 -4.49 6.85 -3.75
C MET A 25 -4.22 7.87 -4.85
N LEU A 26 -4.81 9.07 -4.78
CA LEU A 26 -4.57 10.14 -5.74
C LEU A 26 -3.12 10.60 -5.68
N ALA A 27 -2.56 10.81 -4.49
CA ALA A 27 -1.15 11.17 -4.33
C ALA A 27 -0.23 10.10 -4.93
N PHE A 28 -0.50 8.82 -4.67
CA PHE A 28 0.24 7.71 -5.26
C PHE A 28 0.17 7.72 -6.80
N LEU A 29 -1.02 7.93 -7.38
CA LEU A 29 -1.20 8.01 -8.83
C LEU A 29 -0.50 9.22 -9.44
N VAL A 30 -0.60 10.39 -8.82
CA VAL A 30 0.06 11.61 -9.31
C VAL A 30 1.59 11.46 -9.25
N ILE A 31 2.13 10.97 -8.13
CA ILE A 31 3.57 10.77 -7.96
C ILE A 31 4.06 9.75 -9.00
N SER A 32 3.39 8.59 -9.10
CA SER A 32 3.78 7.56 -10.06
C SER A 32 3.65 8.00 -11.51
N GLY A 33 2.58 8.73 -11.86
CA GLY A 33 2.34 9.24 -13.21
C GLY A 33 3.33 10.32 -13.62
N TYR A 34 3.66 11.22 -12.68
CA TYR A 34 4.71 12.22 -12.87
C TYR A 34 6.07 11.56 -13.10
N LEU A 35 6.44 10.57 -12.27
CA LEU A 35 7.68 9.82 -12.43
C LEU A 35 7.71 9.09 -13.78
N PHE A 36 6.63 8.42 -14.16
CA PHE A 36 6.51 7.77 -15.46
C PHE A 36 6.72 8.76 -16.61
N HIS A 37 6.03 9.90 -16.60
CA HIS A 37 6.21 10.94 -17.61
C HIS A 37 7.64 11.47 -17.66
N PHE A 38 8.25 11.71 -16.50
CA PHE A 38 9.62 12.20 -16.40
C PHE A 38 10.63 11.23 -17.04
N TYR A 39 10.56 9.94 -16.70
CA TYR A 39 11.46 8.93 -17.25
C TYR A 39 11.22 8.68 -18.74
N PHE A 40 9.95 8.67 -19.17
CA PHE A 40 9.59 8.46 -20.57
C PHE A 40 10.02 9.63 -21.46
N SER A 41 9.73 10.87 -21.07
CA SER A 41 9.95 12.06 -21.90
C SER A 41 11.38 12.61 -21.85
N PHE A 42 12.03 12.62 -20.68
CA PHE A 42 13.35 13.23 -20.53
C PHE A 42 14.50 12.24 -20.68
N VAL A 43 14.34 11.03 -20.13
CA VAL A 43 15.42 10.04 -20.11
C VAL A 43 15.39 9.17 -21.38
N ARG A 44 14.25 9.13 -22.11
CA ARG A 44 14.03 8.30 -23.32
C ARG A 44 14.38 6.83 -23.14
N VAL A 45 14.36 6.38 -21.89
CA VAL A 45 14.63 5.00 -21.52
C VAL A 45 13.28 4.29 -21.53
N SER A 46 13.10 3.35 -22.45
CA SER A 46 11.94 2.44 -22.50
C SER A 46 12.00 1.37 -21.40
N ASP A 47 13.08 1.34 -20.61
CA ASP A 47 13.27 0.41 -19.50
C ASP A 47 12.44 0.83 -18.27
N LEU A 48 11.36 0.09 -18.06
CA LEU A 48 10.40 0.27 -16.97
C LEU A 48 10.96 -0.09 -15.59
N SER A 49 12.10 -0.78 -15.53
CA SER A 49 12.71 -1.21 -14.27
C SER A 49 12.94 -0.04 -13.32
N LYS A 50 13.36 1.12 -13.86
CA LYS A 50 13.59 2.34 -13.06
C LYS A 50 12.30 2.98 -12.58
N VAL A 51 11.23 2.91 -13.38
CA VAL A 51 9.91 3.43 -12.97
C VAL A 51 9.37 2.60 -11.82
N PHE A 52 9.44 1.27 -11.90
CA PHE A 52 9.01 0.38 -10.82
C PHE A 52 9.83 0.57 -9.53
N ASN A 53 11.15 0.76 -9.62
CA ASN A 53 11.97 1.04 -8.44
C ASN A 53 11.53 2.34 -7.73
N ASN A 54 11.29 3.41 -8.48
CA ASN A 54 10.79 4.65 -7.89
C ASN A 54 9.35 4.52 -7.35
N MET A 55 8.51 3.70 -7.98
CA MET A 55 7.19 3.36 -7.43
C MET A 55 7.30 2.64 -6.09
N ILE A 56 8.28 1.75 -5.89
CA ILE A 56 8.55 1.10 -4.59
C ILE A 56 8.88 2.16 -3.53
N ILE A 57 9.74 3.13 -3.86
CA ILE A 57 10.10 4.22 -2.94
C ILE A 57 8.87 5.08 -2.60
N ALA A 58 8.02 5.41 -3.57
CA ALA A 58 6.76 6.11 -3.31
C ALA A 58 5.81 5.25 -2.44
N GLY A 59 5.75 3.95 -2.71
CA GLY A 59 4.97 2.96 -1.97
C GLY A 59 5.38 2.83 -0.49
N MET A 60 6.66 3.04 -0.17
CA MET A 60 7.17 3.08 1.19
C MET A 60 6.57 4.22 2.02
N LEU A 61 6.25 5.36 1.42
CA LEU A 61 5.56 6.46 2.11
C LEU A 61 4.05 6.20 2.21
N VAL A 62 3.47 5.63 1.17
CA VAL A 62 2.02 5.39 1.06
C VAL A 62 1.56 4.27 2.00
N SER A 63 2.35 3.21 2.16
CA SER A 63 1.94 2.03 2.92
C SER A 63 1.69 2.30 4.41
N PRO A 64 2.54 2.99 5.19
CA PRO A 64 2.25 3.28 6.60
C PRO A 64 1.04 4.19 6.75
N ILE A 65 0.83 5.13 5.81
CA ILE A 65 -0.32 6.04 5.83
C ILE A 65 -1.62 5.27 5.56
N LEU A 66 -1.60 4.28 4.66
CA LEU A 66 -2.77 3.43 4.40
C LEU A 66 -3.12 2.52 5.59
N THR A 67 -2.12 2.03 6.33
CA THR A 67 -2.33 1.09 7.43
C THR A 67 -2.42 1.72 8.80
N MET A 68 -2.02 3.00 8.95
CA MET A 68 -1.91 3.64 10.26
C MET A 68 -3.19 3.55 11.08
N ARG A 69 -4.36 3.66 10.43
CA ARG A 69 -5.68 3.69 11.07
C ARG A 69 -6.23 2.32 11.48
N LEU A 70 -5.78 1.25 10.83
CA LEU A 70 -6.41 -0.08 10.91
C LEU A 70 -6.59 -0.59 12.34
N LEU A 71 -5.58 -0.46 13.20
CA LEU A 71 -5.65 -0.90 14.60
C LEU A 71 -5.58 0.28 15.58
N SER A 72 -4.83 1.33 15.25
CA SER A 72 -4.67 2.47 16.16
C SER A 72 -5.99 3.22 16.42
N GLU A 73 -6.88 3.31 15.44
CA GLU A 73 -8.17 4.00 15.59
C GLU A 73 -9.13 3.24 16.49
N GLU A 74 -9.16 1.91 16.37
CA GLU A 74 -9.99 1.06 17.25
C GLU A 74 -9.49 1.08 18.69
N LYS A 75 -8.17 1.20 18.89
CA LYS A 75 -7.57 1.40 20.21
C LYS A 75 -7.90 2.77 20.78
N LYS A 76 -7.82 3.82 19.95
CA LYS A 76 -8.14 5.20 20.37
C LYS A 76 -9.61 5.37 20.77
N SER A 77 -10.52 4.73 20.04
CA SER A 77 -11.97 4.81 20.26
C SER A 77 -12.49 3.82 21.31
N ASN A 78 -11.61 3.12 22.04
CA ASN A 78 -11.92 2.04 22.99
C ASN A 78 -12.82 0.90 22.43
N THR A 79 -13.07 0.89 21.12
CA THR A 79 -13.84 -0.16 20.45
C THR A 79 -13.06 -1.46 20.38
N TYR A 80 -11.76 -1.41 20.62
CA TYR A 80 -10.90 -2.58 20.77
C TYR A 80 -11.36 -3.53 21.87
N GLU A 81 -11.93 -3.01 22.98
CA GLU A 81 -12.46 -3.86 24.06
C GLU A 81 -13.76 -4.56 23.64
N LEU A 82 -14.64 -3.87 22.92
CA LEU A 82 -15.85 -4.45 22.30
C LEU A 82 -15.50 -5.53 21.26
N LEU A 83 -14.42 -5.35 20.51
CA LEU A 83 -13.92 -6.36 19.57
C LEU A 83 -13.36 -7.59 20.29
N ARG A 84 -12.66 -7.42 21.43
CA ARG A 84 -12.16 -8.56 22.24
C ARG A 84 -13.27 -9.36 22.93
N THR A 85 -14.39 -8.73 23.26
CA THR A 85 -15.55 -9.41 23.86
C THR A 85 -16.47 -10.03 22.82
N SER A 86 -16.35 -9.64 21.55
CA SER A 86 -17.05 -10.28 20.44
C SER A 86 -16.50 -11.69 20.16
N PRO A 87 -17.30 -12.63 19.62
CA PRO A 87 -16.89 -13.99 19.31
C PRO A 87 -16.01 -14.07 18.03
N VAL A 88 -15.12 -13.09 17.84
CA VAL A 88 -14.22 -12.98 16.70
C VAL A 88 -12.78 -13.12 17.20
N SER A 89 -12.06 -14.09 16.63
CA SER A 89 -10.66 -14.30 16.97
C SER A 89 -9.79 -13.13 16.48
N LEU A 90 -8.78 -12.77 17.27
CA LEU A 90 -7.85 -11.68 16.97
C LEU A 90 -7.13 -11.90 15.62
N TYR A 91 -6.79 -13.15 15.30
CA TYR A 91 -6.21 -13.52 14.01
C TYR A 91 -7.13 -13.20 12.82
N GLN A 92 -8.45 -13.39 12.99
CA GLN A 92 -9.42 -13.12 11.93
C GLN A 92 -9.55 -11.62 11.66
N VAL A 93 -9.42 -10.80 12.70
CA VAL A 93 -9.41 -9.33 12.59
C VAL A 93 -8.18 -8.85 11.83
N VAL A 94 -6.99 -9.36 12.21
CA VAL A 94 -5.71 -9.00 11.58
C VAL A 94 -5.71 -9.37 10.09
N ILE A 95 -6.11 -10.60 9.75
CA ILE A 95 -6.17 -11.06 8.35
C ILE A 95 -7.18 -10.24 7.54
N GLY A 96 -8.37 -9.97 8.10
CA GLY A 96 -9.40 -9.18 7.42
C GLY A 96 -8.94 -7.75 7.10
N LYS A 97 -8.28 -7.09 8.06
CA LYS A 97 -7.72 -5.74 7.90
C LYS A 97 -6.57 -5.69 6.91
N TYR A 98 -5.66 -6.68 6.98
CA TYR A 98 -4.56 -6.81 6.01
C TYR A 98 -5.08 -7.01 4.59
N LEU A 99 -6.04 -7.92 4.39
CA LEU A 99 -6.63 -8.13 3.06
C LEU A 99 -7.34 -6.89 2.54
N ALA A 100 -8.00 -6.11 3.41
CA ALA A 100 -8.67 -4.88 3.01
C ALA A 100 -7.68 -3.83 2.51
N SER A 101 -6.58 -3.61 3.23
CA SER A 101 -5.53 -2.68 2.79
C SER A 101 -4.83 -3.15 1.51
N LEU A 102 -4.60 -4.46 1.37
CA LEU A 102 -4.06 -5.05 0.15
C LEU A 102 -5.00 -4.85 -1.05
N ALA A 103 -6.30 -5.07 -0.87
CA ALA A 103 -7.30 -4.90 -1.93
C ALA A 103 -7.37 -3.45 -2.42
N ILE A 104 -7.26 -2.48 -1.52
CA ILE A 104 -7.24 -1.05 -1.88
C ILE A 104 -5.97 -0.69 -2.62
N PHE A 105 -4.83 -1.18 -2.15
CA PHE A 105 -3.58 -1.00 -2.85
C PHE A 105 -3.64 -1.61 -4.27
N LEU A 106 -4.15 -2.84 -4.41
CA LEU A 106 -4.33 -3.48 -5.71
C LEU A 106 -5.31 -2.71 -6.60
N SER A 107 -6.35 -2.10 -6.04
CA SER A 107 -7.25 -1.24 -6.80
C SER A 107 -6.52 -0.01 -7.35
N GLY A 108 -5.66 0.65 -6.56
CA GLY A 108 -4.81 1.75 -7.00
C GLY A 108 -3.78 1.32 -8.05
N LEU A 109 -3.21 0.12 -7.91
CA LEU A 109 -2.28 -0.46 -8.87
C LEU A 109 -2.97 -0.77 -10.21
N LEU A 110 -4.22 -1.23 -10.21
CA LEU A 110 -5.00 -1.42 -11.45
C LEU A 110 -5.13 -0.12 -12.26
N LEU A 111 -5.27 1.03 -11.61
CA LEU A 111 -5.29 2.32 -12.32
C LEU A 111 -3.96 2.63 -13.02
N THR A 112 -2.83 2.10 -12.54
CA THR A 112 -1.53 2.29 -13.20
C THR A 112 -1.36 1.47 -14.47
N VAL A 113 -2.27 0.53 -14.78
CA VAL A 113 -2.24 -0.22 -16.06
C VAL A 113 -2.33 0.72 -17.27
N VAL A 114 -2.88 1.92 -17.09
CA VAL A 114 -2.86 2.99 -18.10
C VAL A 114 -1.44 3.28 -18.59
N TYR A 115 -0.41 3.15 -17.75
CA TYR A 115 0.99 3.35 -18.16
C TYR A 115 1.45 2.31 -19.19
N VAL A 116 1.01 1.05 -19.04
CA VAL A 116 1.31 -0.03 -19.99
C VAL A 116 0.68 0.25 -21.35
N VAL A 117 -0.58 0.71 -21.35
CA VAL A 117 -1.28 1.07 -22.60
C VAL A 117 -0.58 2.22 -23.31
N LEU A 118 -0.12 3.24 -22.58
CA LEU A 118 0.63 4.36 -23.16
C LEU A 118 1.98 3.89 -23.75
N LEU A 119 2.65 2.94 -23.12
CA LEU A 119 3.89 2.37 -23.64
C LEU A 119 3.70 1.55 -24.91
N GLU A 120 2.59 0.83 -25.03
CA GLU A 120 2.27 0.06 -26.24
C GLU A 120 2.02 0.99 -27.44
N VAL A 121 1.46 2.18 -27.20
CA VAL A 121 1.21 3.18 -28.25
C VAL A 121 2.47 3.95 -28.64
N TYR A 122 3.32 4.32 -27.67
CA TYR A 122 4.44 5.25 -27.88
C TYR A 122 5.84 4.60 -27.81
N GLY A 123 5.95 3.30 -27.55
CA GLY A 123 7.22 2.60 -27.38
C GLY A 123 7.18 1.13 -27.76
N SER A 124 8.30 0.44 -27.54
CA SER A 124 8.42 -1.02 -27.68
C SER A 124 8.45 -1.66 -26.28
N PRO A 125 7.28 -2.04 -25.71
CA PRO A 125 7.21 -2.55 -24.35
C PRO A 125 7.87 -3.93 -24.23
N ASP A 126 8.75 -4.08 -23.23
CA ASP A 126 9.23 -5.40 -22.79
C ASP A 126 8.23 -5.97 -21.77
N TYR A 127 7.40 -6.89 -22.23
CA TYR A 127 6.40 -7.54 -21.39
C TYR A 127 7.00 -8.34 -20.23
N GLY A 128 8.23 -8.85 -20.38
CA GLY A 128 8.94 -9.57 -19.31
C GLY A 128 9.26 -8.64 -18.15
N VAL A 129 9.77 -7.44 -18.44
CA VAL A 129 10.07 -6.40 -17.43
C VAL A 129 8.78 -5.86 -16.80
N ILE A 130 7.70 -5.71 -17.57
CA ILE A 130 6.41 -5.22 -17.07
C ILE A 130 5.82 -6.21 -16.05
N ILE A 131 5.70 -7.49 -16.43
CA ILE A 131 5.06 -8.50 -15.57
C ILE A 131 5.90 -8.70 -14.30
N SER A 132 7.22 -8.83 -14.44
CA SER A 132 8.13 -8.98 -13.29
C SER A 132 8.13 -7.74 -12.39
N GLY A 133 8.08 -6.53 -12.96
CA GLY A 133 7.99 -5.28 -12.23
C GLY A 133 6.71 -5.16 -11.40
N TYR A 134 5.56 -5.48 -11.99
CA TYR A 134 4.29 -5.49 -11.27
C TYR A 134 4.24 -6.55 -10.16
N LEU A 135 4.73 -7.77 -10.44
CA LEU A 135 4.81 -8.82 -9.42
C LEU A 135 5.73 -8.41 -8.27
N GLY A 136 6.91 -7.88 -8.57
CA GLY A 136 7.84 -7.36 -7.57
C GLY A 136 7.23 -6.24 -6.73
N PHE A 137 6.51 -5.32 -7.38
CA PHE A 137 5.85 -4.21 -6.69
C PHE A 137 4.71 -4.68 -5.77
N ILE A 138 3.90 -5.65 -6.20
CA ILE A 138 2.85 -6.27 -5.38
C ILE A 138 3.47 -6.95 -4.16
N LEU A 139 4.54 -7.71 -4.34
CA LEU A 139 5.22 -8.41 -3.25
C LEU A 139 5.84 -7.41 -2.26
N ALA A 140 6.55 -6.40 -2.74
CA ALA A 140 7.13 -5.36 -1.89
C ALA A 140 6.05 -4.64 -1.06
N MET A 141 4.97 -4.22 -1.71
CA MET A 141 3.87 -3.52 -1.03
C MET A 141 3.11 -4.43 -0.07
N SER A 142 2.98 -5.72 -0.36
CA SER A 142 2.40 -6.68 0.58
C SER A 142 3.22 -6.76 1.90
N ALA A 143 4.54 -6.77 1.79
CA ALA A 143 5.44 -6.74 2.94
C ALA A 143 5.32 -5.41 3.72
N PHE A 144 5.32 -4.28 3.01
CA PHE A 144 5.20 -2.96 3.61
C PHE A 144 3.86 -2.75 4.33
N LEU A 145 2.76 -3.23 3.75
CA LEU A 145 1.43 -3.18 4.40
C LEU A 145 1.38 -4.06 5.66
N SER A 146 2.06 -5.21 5.65
CA SER A 146 2.19 -6.06 6.84
C SER A 146 2.95 -5.35 7.96
N ILE A 147 4.09 -4.73 7.64
CA ILE A 147 4.89 -3.92 8.58
C ILE A 147 4.09 -2.73 9.10
N GLY A 148 3.38 -2.03 8.22
CA GLY A 148 2.54 -0.89 8.59
C GLY A 148 1.36 -1.29 9.50
N LEU A 149 0.76 -2.47 9.28
CA LEU A 149 -0.27 -3.01 10.16
C LEU A 149 0.29 -3.41 11.52
N PHE A 150 1.48 -4.00 11.55
CA PHE A 150 2.22 -4.27 12.78
C PHE A 150 2.52 -2.98 13.55
N ALA A 151 2.99 -1.92 12.88
CA ALA A 151 3.22 -0.62 13.47
C ALA A 151 1.92 0.02 14.02
N SER A 152 0.79 -0.13 13.33
CA SER A 152 -0.52 0.29 13.82
C SER A 152 -0.93 -0.42 15.11
N SER A 153 -0.45 -1.65 15.34
CA SER A 153 -0.69 -2.36 16.59
C SER A 153 0.15 -1.84 17.76
N LEU A 154 1.25 -1.12 17.53
CA LEU A 154 2.13 -0.62 18.60
C LEU A 154 1.66 0.69 19.21
N SER A 155 0.79 1.44 18.53
CA SER A 155 0.37 2.78 18.98
C SER A 155 -1.15 2.95 18.98
N GLN A 156 -1.64 3.78 19.91
CA GLN A 156 -3.03 4.24 19.96
C GLN A 156 -3.23 5.53 19.13
N ASN A 157 -2.15 6.14 18.64
CA ASN A 157 -2.20 7.35 17.82
C ASN A 157 -1.83 7.04 16.37
N GLN A 158 -2.74 7.33 15.44
CA GLN A 158 -2.56 7.12 13.99
C GLN A 158 -1.25 7.74 13.48
N MET A 159 -0.93 8.97 13.88
CA MET A 159 0.29 9.64 13.41
C MET A 159 1.55 8.93 13.88
N VAL A 160 1.57 8.50 15.15
CA VAL A 160 2.72 7.77 15.72
C VAL A 160 2.87 6.39 15.08
N ALA A 161 1.76 5.70 14.82
CA ALA A 161 1.76 4.44 14.08
C ALA A 161 2.35 4.59 12.67
N ALA A 162 1.98 5.66 11.95
CA ALA A 162 2.53 5.95 10.63
C ALA A 162 4.04 6.20 10.67
N ILE A 163 4.52 6.98 11.64
CA ILE A 163 5.94 7.30 11.82
C ILE A 163 6.74 6.03 12.12
N ILE A 164 6.26 5.18 13.03
CA ILE A 164 6.93 3.91 13.36
C ILE A 164 6.97 2.98 12.14
N GLY A 165 5.84 2.85 11.42
CA GLY A 165 5.78 2.03 10.21
C GLY A 165 6.74 2.52 9.14
N PHE A 166 6.77 3.84 8.90
CA PHE A 166 7.70 4.45 7.96
C PHE A 166 9.16 4.24 8.40
N ALA A 167 9.49 4.44 9.68
CA ALA A 167 10.84 4.27 10.19
C ALA A 167 11.34 2.83 9.99
N ILE A 168 10.50 1.82 10.24
CA ILE A 168 10.87 0.42 10.04
C ILE A 168 11.14 0.14 8.56
N ILE A 169 10.23 0.56 7.67
CA ILE A 169 10.40 0.30 6.23
C ILE A 169 11.62 1.07 5.70
N PHE A 170 11.81 2.32 6.14
CA PHE A 170 12.94 3.14 5.74
C PHE A 170 14.28 2.52 6.19
N LEU A 171 14.36 1.99 7.41
CA LEU A 171 15.55 1.28 7.89
C LEU A 171 15.85 0.04 7.05
N LEU A 172 14.82 -0.76 6.71
CA LEU A 172 15.00 -1.93 5.85
C LEU A 172 15.49 -1.55 4.46
N TRP A 173 14.90 -0.51 3.87
CA TRP A 173 15.35 0.03 2.59
C TRP A 173 16.78 0.57 2.66
N PHE A 174 17.14 1.26 3.74
CA PHE A 174 18.50 1.78 3.93
C PHE A 174 19.55 0.66 4.04
N ILE A 175 19.20 -0.46 4.68
CA ILE A 175 20.06 -1.64 4.74
C ILE A 175 20.25 -2.25 3.35
N ASP A 176 19.18 -2.39 2.57
CA ASP A 176 19.23 -2.92 1.20
C ASP A 176 20.08 -2.06 0.26
N VAL A 177 20.07 -0.73 0.43
CA VAL A 177 20.91 0.19 -0.35
C VAL A 177 22.40 0.08 0.02
N LEU A 178 22.73 -0.38 1.23
CA LEU A 178 24.11 -0.51 1.72
C LEU A 178 24.75 -1.86 1.42
N SER A 179 23.95 -2.91 1.15
CA SER A 179 24.41 -4.26 0.81
C SER A 179 24.77 -4.41 -0.65
#